data_AF-A0A1I0XEQ8-F1
#
_entry.id   AF-A0A1I0XEQ8-F1
#
_cell.length_a   1.000
_cell.length_b   1.000
_cell.length_c   1.000
_cell.angle_alpha   90.00
_cell.angle_beta   90.00
_cell.angle_gamma   90.00
#
_symmetry.space_group_name_H-M   'P 1'
#
loop_
_entity.id
_entity.type
_entity.pdbx_description
1 polymer ?
#
loop_
_entity_poly.entity_id
_entity_poly.type
_entity_poly.pdbx_seq_one_letter_code
_entity_poly.pdbx_strand_id
1 'polypeptide(L)'
;MALGTLLDQALHSATVVPRLSAAAVRAGLGPAGTVEVLRISEAALRTAASEGRGVVGRTNALRHFMWQAVLTARFGLDAARSLAAAQEAGTPSRKDSAVDEHNNAAGQQYGAAHAAELQMGSPSEVMTLLVPVALEKWDSDELVWIRPH
;
A
#
# COMPACT_ATOMS: atom_id res chain seq x y z
N MET A 1 -3.22 -0.86 28.14
CA MET A 1 -3.03 -0.17 26.85
C MET A 1 -3.18 -1.08 25.61
N ALA A 2 -3.04 -2.40 25.71
CA ALA A 2 -3.14 -3.31 24.56
C ALA A 2 -4.56 -3.50 23.94
N LEU A 3 -5.62 -3.33 24.74
CA LEU A 3 -7.01 -3.56 24.29
C LEU A 3 -7.52 -2.46 23.33
N GLY A 4 -7.10 -1.20 23.53
CA GLY A 4 -7.47 -0.07 22.65
C GLY A 4 -6.88 -0.22 21.25
N THR A 5 -5.60 -0.59 21.17
CA THR A 5 -4.91 -0.88 19.89
C THR A 5 -5.52 -2.04 19.11
N LEU A 6 -6.02 -3.09 19.78
CA LEU A 6 -6.67 -4.22 19.12
C LEU A 6 -8.06 -3.86 18.58
N LEU A 7 -8.81 -3.03 19.31
CA LEU A 7 -10.10 -2.51 18.85
C LEU A 7 -9.92 -1.56 17.65
N ASP A 8 -8.92 -0.68 17.68
CA ASP A 8 -8.61 0.21 16.56
C ASP A 8 -8.14 -0.56 15.32
N GLN A 9 -7.31 -1.60 15.49
CA GLN A 9 -6.90 -2.49 14.40
C GLN A 9 -8.07 -3.31 13.83
N ALA A 10 -8.99 -3.78 14.67
CA ALA A 10 -10.18 -4.52 14.26
C ALA A 10 -11.16 -3.61 13.50
N LEU A 11 -11.40 -2.39 13.97
CA LEU A 11 -12.24 -1.39 13.31
C LEU A 11 -11.62 -0.89 11.99
N HIS A 12 -10.31 -0.69 11.97
CA HIS A 12 -9.58 -0.36 10.74
C HIS A 12 -9.71 -1.49 9.72
N SER A 13 -9.49 -2.74 10.13
CA SER A 13 -9.65 -3.92 9.28
C SER A 13 -11.10 -4.10 8.80
N ALA A 14 -12.09 -3.86 9.68
CA ALA A 14 -13.51 -3.98 9.36
C ALA A 14 -14.00 -2.92 8.35
N THR A 15 -13.30 -1.79 8.21
CA THR A 15 -13.67 -0.76 7.23
C THR A 15 -12.81 -0.80 5.97
N VAL A 16 -11.53 -1.17 6.07
CA VAL A 16 -10.60 -1.23 4.93
C VAL A 16 -10.88 -2.45 4.05
N VAL A 17 -11.06 -3.63 4.65
CA VAL A 17 -11.26 -4.88 3.88
C VAL A 17 -12.49 -4.83 2.98
N PRO A 18 -13.69 -4.39 3.44
CA PRO A 18 -14.85 -4.28 2.56
C PRO A 18 -14.67 -3.21 1.47
N ARG A 19 -14.00 -2.09 1.77
CA ARG A 19 -13.76 -1.01 0.79
C ARG A 19 -12.84 -1.46 -0.33
N LEU A 20 -11.71 -2.08 0.01
CA LEU A 20 -10.76 -2.61 -0.97
C LEU A 20 -11.40 -3.74 -1.79
N SER A 21 -12.19 -4.61 -1.15
CA SER A 21 -12.92 -5.67 -1.85
C SER A 21 -13.92 -5.09 -2.87
N ALA A 22 -14.72 -4.10 -2.45
CA ALA A 22 -15.66 -3.44 -3.35
C ALA A 22 -14.94 -2.68 -4.50
N ALA A 23 -13.78 -2.08 -4.23
CA ALA A 23 -12.97 -1.41 -5.24
C ALA A 23 -12.34 -2.39 -6.23
N ALA A 24 -11.85 -3.55 -5.76
CA ALA A 24 -11.37 -4.63 -6.60
C ALA A 24 -12.46 -5.13 -7.56
N VAL A 25 -13.66 -5.38 -7.04
CA VAL A 25 -14.82 -5.78 -7.86
C VAL A 25 -15.19 -4.70 -8.89
N ARG A 26 -15.24 -3.42 -8.48
CA ARG A 26 -15.50 -2.31 -9.42
C ARG A 26 -14.42 -2.17 -10.49
N ALA A 27 -13.17 -2.53 -10.18
CA ALA A 27 -12.07 -2.59 -11.13
C ALA A 27 -12.12 -3.82 -12.05
N GLY A 28 -13.15 -4.67 -11.94
CA GLY A 28 -13.32 -5.86 -12.76
C GLY A 28 -12.53 -7.07 -12.27
N LEU A 29 -11.93 -7.03 -11.08
CA LEU A 29 -11.24 -8.18 -10.51
C LEU A 29 -12.24 -9.22 -10.02
N GLY A 30 -12.05 -10.47 -10.44
CA GLY A 30 -12.82 -11.61 -9.93
C GLY A 30 -12.47 -11.95 -8.47
N PRO A 31 -13.10 -12.99 -7.90
CA PRO A 31 -12.90 -13.38 -6.50
C PRO A 31 -11.43 -13.66 -6.14
N ALA A 32 -10.70 -14.35 -7.03
CA ALA A 32 -9.27 -14.63 -6.83
C ALA A 32 -8.42 -13.36 -6.80
N GLY A 33 -8.67 -12.42 -7.72
CA GLY A 33 -7.99 -11.12 -7.74
C GLY A 33 -8.30 -10.29 -6.50
N THR A 34 -9.54 -10.34 -6.00
CA THR A 34 -9.93 -9.66 -4.76
C THR A 34 -9.20 -10.20 -3.55
N VAL A 35 -9.10 -11.53 -3.41
CA VAL A 35 -8.31 -12.15 -2.33
C VAL A 35 -6.85 -11.76 -2.43
N GLU A 36 -6.31 -11.73 -3.65
CA GLU A 36 -4.93 -11.36 -3.89
C GLU A 36 -4.62 -9.90 -3.53
N VAL A 37 -5.53 -8.96 -3.83
CA VAL A 37 -5.44 -7.55 -3.36
C VAL A 37 -5.34 -7.48 -1.84
N LEU A 38 -6.13 -8.27 -1.11
CA LEU A 38 -6.08 -8.29 0.35
C LEU A 38 -4.76 -8.85 0.89
N ARG A 39 -4.24 -9.91 0.27
CA ARG A 39 -2.93 -10.48 0.62
C ARG A 39 -1.78 -9.51 0.36
N ILE A 40 -1.82 -8.81 -0.77
CA ILE A 40 -0.83 -7.75 -1.10
C ILE A 40 -0.92 -6.62 -0.07
N SER A 41 -2.12 -6.22 0.33
CA SER A 41 -2.33 -5.17 1.33
C SER A 41 -1.78 -5.59 2.70
N GLU A 42 -2.03 -6.83 3.12
CA GLU A 42 -1.49 -7.39 4.37
C GLU A 42 0.04 -7.48 4.32
N ALA A 43 0.61 -7.98 3.22
CA ALA A 43 2.05 -8.11 3.06
C ALA A 43 2.74 -6.74 3.12
N ALA A 44 2.21 -5.72 2.43
CA ALA A 44 2.73 -4.36 2.47
C ALA A 44 2.70 -3.78 3.89
N LEU A 45 1.60 -3.98 4.62
CA LEU A 45 1.46 -3.54 6.02
C LEU A 45 2.52 -4.18 6.92
N ARG A 46 2.68 -5.51 6.85
CA ARG A 46 3.63 -6.25 7.68
C ARG A 46 5.08 -5.86 7.36
N THR A 47 5.44 -5.82 6.08
CA THR A 47 6.79 -5.48 5.65
C THR A 47 7.14 -4.04 6.03
N ALA A 48 6.26 -3.08 5.75
CA ALA A 48 6.52 -1.69 6.09
C ALA A 48 6.62 -1.45 7.61
N ALA A 49 5.83 -2.16 8.42
CA ALA A 49 5.93 -2.08 9.87
C ALA A 49 7.29 -2.58 10.41
N SER A 50 7.86 -3.62 9.78
CA SER A 50 9.21 -4.11 10.08
C SER A 50 10.29 -3.09 9.68
N GLU A 51 10.22 -2.59 8.44
CA GLU A 51 11.28 -1.80 7.82
C GLU A 51 11.23 -0.30 8.14
N GLY A 52 10.09 0.18 8.64
CA GLY A 52 9.89 1.56 9.06
C GLY A 52 10.63 1.92 10.36
N ARG A 53 11.13 0.93 11.11
CA ARG A 53 11.94 1.10 12.34
C ARG A 53 11.29 2.03 13.39
N GLY A 54 9.96 2.01 13.48
CA GLY A 54 9.20 2.83 14.42
C GLY A 54 8.98 4.30 14.00
N VAL A 55 9.48 4.72 12.83
CA VAL A 55 9.20 6.05 12.28
C VAL A 55 7.90 6.01 11.47
N VAL A 56 6.84 6.60 12.00
CA VAL A 56 5.48 6.54 11.42
C VAL A 56 5.47 6.99 9.95
N GLY A 57 6.13 8.10 9.62
CA GLY A 57 6.19 8.62 8.25
C GLY A 57 6.87 7.65 7.28
N ARG A 58 7.99 7.05 7.71
CA ARG A 58 8.73 6.05 6.93
C ARG A 58 7.88 4.80 6.70
N THR A 59 7.26 4.26 7.76
CA THR A 59 6.36 3.11 7.67
C THR A 59 5.24 3.38 6.66
N ASN A 60 4.60 4.54 6.71
CA ASN A 60 3.49 4.84 5.80
C ASN A 60 3.96 5.00 4.35
N ALA A 61 5.05 5.74 4.14
CA ALA A 61 5.59 5.99 2.80
C ALA A 61 6.03 4.70 2.10
N LEU A 62 6.78 3.84 2.82
CA LEU A 62 7.17 2.51 2.37
C LEU A 62 5.94 1.66 1.99
N ARG A 63 4.91 1.64 2.86
CA ARG A 63 3.68 0.87 2.64
C ARG A 63 3.01 1.29 1.33
N HIS A 64 2.76 2.59 1.14
CA HIS A 64 2.06 3.11 -0.03
C HIS A 64 2.82 2.83 -1.33
N PHE A 65 4.13 3.07 -1.34
CA PHE A 65 4.98 2.78 -2.48
C PHE A 65 4.93 1.29 -2.86
N MET A 66 5.25 0.39 -1.92
CA MET A 66 5.35 -1.04 -2.22
C MET A 66 3.99 -1.63 -2.62
N TRP A 67 2.93 -1.24 -1.90
CA TRP A 67 1.56 -1.66 -2.19
C TRP A 67 1.15 -1.31 -3.62
N GLN A 68 1.36 -0.06 -4.03
CA GLN A 68 0.98 0.39 -5.37
C GLN A 68 1.86 -0.14 -6.49
N ALA A 69 3.15 -0.40 -6.22
CA ALA A 69 4.03 -1.08 -7.16
C ALA A 69 3.52 -2.47 -7.52
N VAL A 70 3.20 -3.29 -6.51
CA VAL A 70 2.71 -4.65 -6.73
C VAL A 70 1.31 -4.67 -7.35
N LEU A 71 0.39 -3.81 -6.89
CA LEU A 71 -0.95 -3.73 -7.50
C LEU A 71 -0.89 -3.31 -8.97
N THR A 72 -0.04 -2.35 -9.31
CA THR A 72 0.10 -1.88 -10.70
C THR A 72 0.70 -2.96 -11.58
N ALA A 73 1.73 -3.66 -11.11
CA ALA A 73 2.34 -4.75 -11.85
C ALA A 73 1.35 -5.90 -12.12
N ARG A 74 0.52 -6.27 -11.14
CA ARG A 74 -0.35 -7.45 -11.21
C ARG A 74 -1.72 -7.19 -11.85
N PHE A 75 -2.27 -6.00 -11.65
CA PHE A 75 -3.64 -5.68 -12.05
C PHE A 75 -3.74 -4.48 -12.99
N GLY A 76 -2.62 -3.85 -13.32
CA GLY A 76 -2.57 -2.66 -14.15
C GLY A 76 -2.85 -1.37 -13.38
N LEU A 77 -2.54 -0.25 -14.03
CA LEU A 77 -2.57 1.07 -13.44
C LEU A 77 -3.98 1.50 -13.01
N ASP A 78 -5.00 1.19 -13.80
CA ASP A 78 -6.37 1.63 -13.53
C ASP A 78 -6.95 0.95 -12.28
N ALA A 79 -6.71 -0.36 -12.12
CA ALA A 79 -7.09 -1.08 -10.92
C ALA A 79 -6.35 -0.56 -9.69
N ALA A 80 -5.03 -0.33 -9.79
CA ALA A 80 -4.22 0.20 -8.71
C ALA A 80 -4.70 1.59 -8.24
N ARG A 81 -5.05 2.48 -9.17
CA ARG A 81 -5.63 3.80 -8.87
C ARG A 81 -7.00 3.73 -8.22
N SER A 82 -7.88 2.83 -8.69
CA SER A 82 -9.19 2.60 -8.07
C SER A 82 -9.06 2.13 -6.62
N LEU A 83 -8.11 1.23 -6.36
CA LEU A 83 -7.79 0.73 -5.03
C LEU A 83 -7.18 1.83 -4.14
N ALA A 84 -6.26 2.64 -4.67
CA ALA A 84 -5.70 3.79 -3.95
C ALA A 84 -6.80 4.77 -3.52
N ALA A 85 -7.68 5.17 -4.43
CA ALA A 85 -8.79 6.08 -4.12
C ALA A 85 -9.74 5.50 -3.06
N ALA A 86 -9.99 4.19 -3.08
CA ALA A 86 -10.83 3.54 -2.08
C ALA A 86 -10.18 3.46 -0.69
N GLN A 87 -8.85 3.33 -0.64
CA GLN A 87 -8.08 3.41 0.60
C GLN A 87 -8.20 4.82 1.20
N GLU A 88 -7.94 5.85 0.39
CA GLU A 88 -7.96 7.26 0.79
C GLU A 88 -9.35 7.78 1.19
N ALA A 89 -10.43 7.23 0.62
CA ALA A 89 -11.79 7.61 0.98
C ALA A 89 -12.15 7.37 2.47
N GLY A 90 -11.33 6.59 3.19
CA GLY A 90 -11.46 6.39 4.64
C GLY A 90 -10.58 7.30 5.50
N THR A 91 -9.76 8.16 4.90
CA THR A 91 -8.81 9.02 5.61
C THR A 91 -9.47 10.38 5.92
N PRO A 92 -9.59 10.79 7.20
CA PRO A 92 -10.27 12.04 7.57
C PRO A 92 -9.46 13.33 7.27
N SER A 93 -8.18 13.21 6.90
CA SER A 93 -7.27 14.35 6.68
C SER A 93 -6.88 14.51 5.21
N ARG A 94 -7.20 15.67 4.61
CA ARG A 94 -6.86 15.99 3.21
C ARG A 94 -5.36 16.18 2.97
N LYS A 95 -4.59 16.62 3.97
CA LYS A 95 -3.14 16.86 3.82
C LYS A 95 -2.36 15.56 3.79
N ASP A 96 -2.76 14.59 4.61
CA ASP A 96 -2.14 13.27 4.65
C ASP A 96 -2.40 12.52 3.33
N SER A 97 -3.58 12.75 2.73
CA SER A 97 -3.96 12.14 1.45
C SER A 97 -3.07 12.56 0.27
N ALA A 98 -2.60 13.82 0.21
CA ALA A 98 -1.72 14.27 -0.87
C ALA A 98 -0.32 13.61 -0.83
N VAL A 99 0.19 13.34 0.38
CA VAL A 99 1.45 12.61 0.58
C VAL A 99 1.29 11.15 0.18
N ASP A 100 0.17 10.53 0.60
CA ASP A 100 -0.12 9.15 0.26
C ASP A 100 -0.34 8.99 -1.25
N GLU A 101 -1.01 9.95 -1.91
CA GLU A 101 -1.13 10.04 -3.37
C GLU A 101 0.23 10.11 -4.08
N HIS A 102 1.17 10.93 -3.59
CA HIS A 102 2.52 11.01 -4.16
C HIS A 102 3.27 9.68 -4.07
N ASN A 103 3.28 9.07 -2.87
CA ASN A 103 3.94 7.79 -2.66
C ASN A 103 3.27 6.66 -3.46
N ASN A 104 1.94 6.70 -3.58
CA ASN A 104 1.16 5.80 -4.43
C ASN A 104 1.57 5.96 -5.91
N ALA A 105 1.71 7.19 -6.41
CA ALA A 105 2.12 7.46 -7.79
C ALA A 105 3.55 6.98 -8.08
N ALA A 106 4.48 7.17 -7.15
CA ALA A 106 5.84 6.62 -7.26
C ALA A 106 5.82 5.09 -7.35
N GLY A 107 4.99 4.44 -6.51
CA GLY A 107 4.76 3.00 -6.56
C GLY A 107 4.19 2.57 -7.91
N GLN A 108 3.15 3.25 -8.42
CA GLN A 108 2.54 2.96 -9.72
C GLN A 108 3.55 3.03 -10.88
N GLN A 109 4.37 4.08 -10.90
CA GLN A 109 5.41 4.24 -11.94
C GLN A 109 6.42 3.09 -11.89
N TYR A 110 6.91 2.74 -10.70
CA TYR A 110 7.82 1.62 -10.52
C TYR A 110 7.15 0.28 -10.93
N GLY A 111 5.92 0.04 -10.49
CA GLY A 111 5.16 -1.16 -10.82
C GLY A 111 4.96 -1.36 -12.31
N ALA A 112 4.68 -0.28 -13.04
CA ALA A 112 4.54 -0.32 -14.50
C ALA A 112 5.87 -0.62 -15.20
N ALA A 113 6.97 -0.01 -14.73
CA ALA A 113 8.30 -0.21 -15.32
C ALA A 113 8.89 -1.61 -15.02
N HIS A 114 8.53 -2.21 -13.88
CA HIS A 114 9.09 -3.48 -13.38
C HIS A 114 8.06 -4.62 -13.35
N ALA A 115 7.02 -4.55 -14.18
CA ALA A 115 5.87 -5.46 -14.11
C ALA A 115 6.27 -6.94 -14.20
N ALA A 116 7.19 -7.29 -15.10
CA ALA A 116 7.64 -8.67 -15.31
C ALA A 116 8.24 -9.30 -14.04
N GLU A 117 8.96 -8.51 -13.24
CA GLU A 117 9.58 -8.97 -12.00
C GLU A 117 8.53 -9.11 -10.88
N LEU A 118 7.67 -8.10 -10.73
CA LEU A 118 6.73 -8.00 -9.61
C LEU A 118 5.46 -8.87 -9.76
N GLN A 119 5.21 -9.40 -10.97
CA GLN A 119 4.13 -10.34 -11.22
C GLN A 119 4.39 -11.75 -10.66
N MET A 120 5.67 -12.10 -10.45
CA MET A 120 6.04 -13.45 -10.02
C MET A 120 6.11 -13.58 -8.49
N GLY A 121 5.89 -14.81 -7.99
CA GLY A 121 6.03 -15.12 -6.57
C GLY A 121 4.84 -14.71 -5.70
N SER A 122 4.94 -15.05 -4.41
CA SER A 122 3.96 -14.64 -3.42
C SER A 122 4.07 -13.14 -3.10
N PRO A 123 2.99 -12.50 -2.61
CA PRO A 123 3.05 -11.11 -2.17
C PRO A 123 4.19 -10.82 -1.20
N SER A 124 4.44 -11.70 -0.21
CA SER A 124 5.50 -11.51 0.78
C SER A 124 6.92 -11.53 0.17
N GLU A 125 7.16 -12.40 -0.80
CA GLU A 125 8.45 -12.46 -1.51
C GLU A 125 8.68 -11.17 -2.31
N VAL A 126 7.66 -10.71 -3.04
CA VAL A 126 7.76 -9.47 -3.83
C VAL A 126 7.93 -8.25 -2.93
N MET A 127 7.25 -8.19 -1.78
CA MET A 127 7.47 -7.10 -0.81
C MET A 127 8.91 -7.08 -0.32
N THR A 128 9.52 -8.25 -0.07
CA THR A 128 10.93 -8.35 0.35
C THR A 128 11.88 -7.81 -0.73
N LEU A 129 11.61 -8.09 -2.00
CA LEU A 129 12.39 -7.55 -3.13
C LEU A 129 12.27 -6.02 -3.23
N LEU A 130 11.10 -5.45 -2.90
CA LEU A 130 10.86 -4.01 -2.96
C LEU A 130 11.47 -3.24 -1.78
N VAL A 131 11.81 -3.89 -0.66
CA VAL A 131 12.40 -3.23 0.52
C VAL A 131 13.61 -2.36 0.18
N PRO A 132 14.69 -2.86 -0.46
CA PRO A 132 15.86 -2.03 -0.75
C PRO A 132 15.52 -0.81 -1.61
N VAL A 133 14.63 -0.96 -2.58
CA VAL A 133 14.18 0.14 -3.46
C VAL A 133 13.39 1.18 -2.68
N ALA A 134 12.45 0.72 -1.85
CA ALA A 134 11.61 1.60 -1.05
C ALA A 134 12.44 2.38 -0.01
N LEU A 135 13.49 1.74 0.54
CA LEU A 135 14.46 2.37 1.43
C LEU A 135 15.34 3.39 0.71
N GLU A 136 15.86 3.06 -0.48
CA GLU A 136 16.63 3.99 -1.30
C GLU A 136 15.82 5.25 -1.63
N LYS A 137 14.56 5.08 -2.06
CA LYS A 137 13.65 6.20 -2.37
C LYS A 137 13.27 7.01 -1.14
N TRP A 138 13.21 6.39 0.03
CA TRP A 138 13.04 7.11 1.28
C TRP A 138 14.28 7.94 1.61
N ASP A 139 15.46 7.34 1.50
CA ASP A 139 16.73 7.99 1.82
C ASP A 139 17.10 9.10 0.81
N SER A 140 16.53 9.06 -0.40
CA SER A 140 16.68 10.11 -1.44
C SER A 140 15.59 11.20 -1.42
N ASP A 141 14.70 11.19 -0.42
CA ASP A 141 13.54 12.09 -0.31
C ASP A 141 12.54 12.00 -1.49
N GLU A 142 12.60 10.93 -2.29
CA GLU A 142 11.59 10.66 -3.32
C GLU A 142 10.25 10.21 -2.72
N LEU A 143 10.31 9.48 -1.60
CA LEU A 143 9.13 9.18 -0.78
C LEU A 143 8.97 10.25 0.29
N VAL A 144 7.78 10.83 0.37
CA VAL A 144 7.51 12.01 1.21
C VAL A 144 6.65 11.68 2.42
N TRP A 145 6.75 12.52 3.46
CA TRP A 145 5.90 12.44 4.65
C TRP A 145 5.75 13.80 5.32
N ILE A 146 4.69 13.99 6.11
CA ILE A 146 4.50 15.19 6.95
C ILE A 146 4.96 14.88 8.37
N ARG A 147 5.91 15.66 8.90
CA ARG A 147 6.31 15.58 10.30
C ARG A 147 5.14 16.00 11.20
N PRO A 148 4.72 15.19 12.18
CA PRO A 148 3.79 15.66 13.21
C PRO A 148 4.48 16.77 14.00
N HIS A 149 3.77 17.88 14.17
CA HIS A 149 4.19 19.03 14.99
C HIS A 149 4.02 18.72 16.48
#